data_AF-A0A3D2I7S9-F1
#
_entry.id   AF-A0A3D2I7S9-F1
#
_cell.length_a   1.000
_cell.length_b   1.000
_cell.length_c   1.000
_cell.angle_alpha   90.00
_cell.angle_beta   90.00
_cell.angle_gamma   90.00
#
_symmetry.space_group_name_H-M   'P 1'
#
loop_
_entity.id
_entity.type
_entity.pdbx_description
1 polymer ?
#
loop_
_entity_poly.entity_id
_entity_poly.type
_entity_poly.pdbx_seq_one_letter_code
_entity_poly.pdbx_strand_id
1 'polypeptide(L)'
;MPLAACGAKADTTYAGQAITGKVTALEGTSVTLALGELTEDAAPGGNDSQQPSETPGGNGQTGEQPAGMPPEKPEGTSDDNQSGQQLPEKPDGDSSQPPEISENGENGQPNGTPPDMPEGGMGSSFTENGETLAIDITNAAIVKNGETVSSTELAVDDVVQVTFDDSGSTATVQIVSGGKGGGFGGSSQVTQGSSANTISEEGTYTDTTYTSTGDDENALRVDGATVTLGGITVDKSAGAASNTENGDFYGVNAALLATNGANVTITNATVTSSAQNGNGVFSYGSGTTVNISESMITTTADNSGGIQTTGGGTTNATDLVVSTSGNSSAAIRSDRGGGTVNVDGGSYTSNGYNSPAVYSTADITVKNAVLTANNSEALVIEGKNSITLENCDVTGNMSDTKGSSSEENVHNVMIYQSMSGDADVGTSTFSVTGGTLTAKNGDMIYVTNTHCVLTLSGVTIKNEDADGALLRVVGNSASHGWGTAGSNGAQVEFTADGQTLTGDIVVDTISTLNMTLQNGSSFTGTINIVDNAQGGTAVSNNAVVTIESGCTWTLTGDCTITSLTNSGTINFNGYTITLADGTVLR
;
A
#
# COMPACT_ATOMS: atom_id res chain seq x y z
N MET A 1 -43.78 -9.63 48.59
CA MET A 1 -44.39 -8.42 48.01
C MET A 1 -44.14 -7.24 48.94
N PRO A 2 -43.66 -6.09 48.45
CA PRO A 2 -42.61 -5.87 47.44
C PRO A 2 -41.33 -5.30 48.12
N LEU A 3 -40.16 -5.67 47.59
CA LEU A 3 -38.88 -5.06 47.97
C LEU A 3 -38.76 -3.71 47.27
N ALA A 4 -38.47 -2.67 48.05
CA ALA A 4 -38.19 -1.33 47.57
C ALA A 4 -36.92 -1.33 46.70
N ALA A 5 -37.05 -0.95 45.43
CA ALA A 5 -35.92 -0.62 44.59
C ALA A 5 -35.32 0.69 45.12
N CYS A 6 -34.11 0.60 45.67
CA CYS A 6 -33.30 1.74 46.06
C CYS A 6 -32.91 2.47 44.77
N GLY A 7 -33.46 3.67 44.55
CA GLY A 7 -33.02 4.52 43.44
C GLY A 7 -31.57 4.90 43.67
N ALA A 8 -30.70 4.53 42.73
CA ALA A 8 -29.36 5.09 42.65
C ALA A 8 -29.49 6.62 42.62
N LYS A 9 -28.80 7.31 43.53
CA LYS A 9 -28.66 8.77 43.44
C LYS A 9 -28.02 9.08 42.09
N ALA A 10 -28.63 9.95 41.30
CA ALA A 10 -27.99 10.52 40.12
C ALA A 10 -26.70 11.20 40.56
N ASP A 11 -25.57 10.77 40.00
CA ASP A 11 -24.28 11.41 40.19
C ASP A 11 -24.30 12.72 39.38
N THR A 12 -24.44 13.86 40.06
CA THR A 12 -24.54 15.17 39.41
C THR A 12 -23.18 15.81 39.16
N THR A 13 -22.07 15.08 39.37
CA THR A 13 -20.71 15.61 39.26
C THR A 13 -20.43 16.21 37.89
N TYR A 14 -21.00 15.62 36.83
CA TYR A 14 -20.82 16.05 35.44
C TYR A 14 -22.07 16.71 34.83
N ALA A 15 -23.07 17.06 35.64
CA ALA A 15 -24.32 17.66 35.14
C ALA A 15 -24.04 18.93 34.31
N GLY A 16 -24.61 18.97 33.10
CA GLY A 16 -24.43 20.06 32.13
C GLY A 16 -23.03 20.20 31.53
N GLN A 17 -22.16 19.19 31.69
CA GLN A 17 -20.78 19.22 31.17
C GLN A 17 -20.58 18.24 30.01
N ALA A 18 -19.53 18.48 29.23
CA ALA A 18 -18.99 17.54 28.27
C ALA A 18 -17.62 17.05 28.75
N ILE A 19 -17.39 15.75 28.67
CA ILE A 19 -16.11 15.11 29.02
C ILE A 19 -15.63 14.25 27.85
N THR A 20 -14.33 13.99 27.79
CA THR A 20 -13.75 13.08 26.80
C THR A 20 -13.18 11.86 27.51
N GLY A 21 -13.41 10.67 26.94
CA GLY A 21 -12.84 9.44 27.46
C GLY A 21 -12.79 8.33 26.43
N LYS A 22 -11.87 7.39 26.63
CA LYS A 22 -11.76 6.17 25.83
C LYS A 22 -12.58 5.04 26.46
N VAL A 23 -13.41 4.35 25.68
CA VAL A 23 -14.19 3.20 26.13
C VAL A 23 -13.25 2.06 26.50
N THR A 24 -13.38 1.55 27.72
CA THR A 24 -12.57 0.43 28.25
C THR A 24 -13.40 -0.83 28.50
N ALA A 25 -14.71 -0.70 28.65
CA ALA A 25 -15.63 -1.84 28.77
C ALA A 25 -17.06 -1.45 28.36
N LEU A 26 -17.79 -2.43 27.81
CA LEU A 26 -19.20 -2.34 27.44
C LEU A 26 -19.96 -3.53 28.01
N GLU A 27 -20.96 -3.26 28.86
CA GLU A 27 -21.84 -4.28 29.45
C GLU A 27 -23.31 -3.85 29.31
N GLY A 28 -23.94 -4.25 28.21
CA GLY A 28 -25.30 -3.82 27.88
C GLY A 28 -25.35 -2.32 27.60
N THR A 29 -26.05 -1.56 28.44
CA THR A 29 -26.11 -0.09 28.37
C THR A 29 -25.11 0.60 29.30
N SER A 30 -24.30 -0.15 30.04
CA SER A 30 -23.24 0.42 30.88
C SER A 30 -21.93 0.50 30.09
N VAL A 31 -21.30 1.68 30.10
CA VAL A 31 -20.05 1.97 29.40
C VAL A 31 -19.03 2.46 30.42
N THR A 32 -17.83 1.89 30.44
CA THR A 32 -16.73 2.37 31.28
C THR A 32 -15.73 3.15 30.42
N LEU A 33 -15.35 4.34 30.85
CA LEU A 33 -14.46 5.26 30.18
C LEU A 33 -13.16 5.44 30.98
N ALA A 34 -12.01 5.46 30.32
CA ALA A 34 -10.79 6.09 30.82
C ALA A 34 -10.79 7.55 30.37
N LEU A 35 -10.79 8.50 31.31
CA LEU A 35 -10.90 9.93 31.00
C LEU A 35 -9.57 10.48 30.48
N GLY A 36 -9.67 11.56 29.70
CA GLY A 36 -8.50 12.19 29.10
C GLY A 36 -8.86 13.42 28.29
N GLU A 37 -7.87 13.95 27.57
CA GLU A 37 -8.02 15.13 26.73
C GLU A 37 -7.74 14.79 25.26
N LEU A 38 -8.52 15.40 24.37
CA LEU A 38 -8.28 15.38 22.93
C LEU A 38 -7.40 16.57 22.58
N THR A 39 -6.29 16.33 21.89
CA THR A 39 -5.47 17.39 21.30
C THR A 39 -5.74 17.43 19.80
N GLU A 40 -6.22 18.58 19.34
CA GLU A 40 -6.27 18.92 17.92
C GLU A 40 -4.91 19.51 17.56
N ASP A 41 -4.24 18.96 16.53
CA ASP A 41 -3.05 19.60 15.98
C ASP A 41 -3.45 20.94 15.37
N ALA A 42 -3.15 22.02 16.07
CA ALA A 42 -3.34 23.37 15.57
C ALA A 42 -2.45 23.54 14.32
N ALA A 43 -3.06 23.97 13.20
CA ALA A 43 -2.31 24.47 12.06
C ALA A 43 -1.29 25.54 12.52
N PRO A 44 -0.10 25.66 11.89
CA PRO A 44 0.78 26.78 12.14
C PRO A 44 0.15 28.07 11.59
N GLY A 45 -0.76 28.65 12.36
CA GLY A 45 -1.37 29.95 12.13
C GLY A 45 -0.59 31.02 12.88
N GLY A 46 0.14 31.84 12.13
CA GLY A 46 0.71 33.07 12.67
C GLY A 46 -0.38 33.93 13.30
N ASN A 47 -0.14 34.39 14.52
CA ASN A 47 -0.96 35.42 15.14
C ASN A 47 -0.04 36.41 15.84
N ASP A 48 -0.09 37.66 15.40
CA ASP A 48 0.24 38.79 16.25
C ASP A 48 -0.77 39.90 15.99
N SER A 49 -1.73 39.98 16.90
CA SER A 49 -2.61 41.13 17.07
C SER A 49 -2.44 41.64 18.50
N GLN A 50 -1.75 42.77 18.68
CA GLN A 50 -1.92 43.64 19.84
C GLN A 50 -2.13 45.10 19.40
N GLN A 51 -3.34 45.56 19.75
CA GLN A 51 -3.91 46.89 20.00
C GLN A 51 -3.28 48.23 19.54
N PRO A 52 -4.12 49.26 19.33
CA PRO A 52 -3.75 50.59 18.83
C PRO A 52 -3.56 51.66 19.92
N SER A 53 -2.73 52.68 19.65
CA SER A 53 -2.95 54.07 20.13
C SER A 53 -2.00 55.15 19.53
N GLU A 54 -2.60 56.32 19.27
CA GLU A 54 -2.09 57.71 19.21
C GLU A 54 -1.29 58.28 18.00
N THR A 55 -1.96 59.16 17.23
CA THR A 55 -1.44 60.32 16.45
C THR A 55 -0.75 61.39 17.34
N PRO A 56 0.07 62.37 16.84
CA PRO A 56 -0.19 63.19 15.63
C PRO A 56 1.01 63.77 14.81
N GLY A 57 0.73 64.05 13.52
CA GLY A 57 1.05 65.35 12.89
C GLY A 57 2.09 65.41 11.76
N GLY A 58 1.68 65.96 10.60
CA GLY A 58 2.52 66.93 9.87
C GLY A 58 2.79 66.69 8.37
N ASN A 59 1.93 67.29 7.52
CA ASN A 59 2.18 67.97 6.23
C ASN A 59 3.05 67.36 5.10
N GLY A 60 2.51 67.40 3.86
CA GLY A 60 3.32 67.73 2.66
C GLY A 60 2.90 67.15 1.31
N GLN A 61 1.89 67.75 0.69
CA GLN A 61 1.64 67.97 -0.77
C GLN A 61 2.33 67.14 -1.89
N THR A 62 1.43 66.61 -2.76
CA THR A 62 1.36 66.68 -4.25
C THR A 62 2.48 66.10 -5.12
N GLY A 63 2.08 65.28 -6.11
CA GLY A 63 2.81 65.09 -7.36
C GLY A 63 2.40 63.85 -8.14
N GLU A 64 1.95 64.04 -9.37
CA GLU A 64 1.39 63.05 -10.30
C GLU A 64 2.42 62.03 -10.82
N GLN A 65 1.95 60.84 -11.18
CA GLN A 65 2.72 59.77 -11.84
C GLN A 65 2.06 59.42 -13.19
N PRO A 66 2.83 59.33 -14.29
CA PRO A 66 2.43 58.53 -15.44
C PRO A 66 3.37 57.33 -15.66
N ALA A 67 2.78 56.32 -16.31
CA ALA A 67 3.30 55.02 -16.65
C ALA A 67 4.43 55.03 -17.72
N GLY A 68 5.25 53.98 -17.72
CA GLY A 68 6.17 53.65 -18.81
C GLY A 68 6.80 52.26 -18.62
N MET A 69 6.71 51.42 -19.65
CA MET A 69 7.14 50.02 -19.75
C MET A 69 8.67 49.83 -19.62
N PRO A 70 9.16 48.62 -19.26
CA PRO A 70 10.60 48.31 -19.24
C PRO A 70 11.13 47.82 -20.61
N PRO A 71 12.40 48.10 -20.95
CA PRO A 71 13.00 47.79 -22.26
C PRO A 71 13.77 46.47 -22.35
N GLU A 72 14.13 46.16 -23.60
CA GLU A 72 14.73 44.95 -24.18
C GLU A 72 16.20 44.64 -23.80
N LYS A 73 16.54 43.39 -24.13
CA LYS A 73 17.83 42.66 -24.10
C LYS A 73 18.94 43.34 -24.94
N PRO A 74 20.23 43.17 -24.60
CA PRO A 74 21.33 43.57 -25.47
C PRO A 74 21.90 42.40 -26.31
N GLU A 75 22.19 42.68 -27.58
CA GLU A 75 23.11 41.92 -28.44
C GLU A 75 24.46 42.64 -28.57
N GLY A 76 25.52 41.87 -28.85
CA GLY A 76 26.84 42.35 -29.26
C GLY A 76 27.60 41.33 -30.12
N THR A 77 27.46 41.45 -31.44
CA THR A 77 28.46 41.48 -32.55
C THR A 77 29.82 40.75 -32.39
N SER A 78 30.13 39.69 -33.17
CA SER A 78 30.83 39.62 -34.50
C SER A 78 32.37 39.40 -34.37
N ASP A 79 33.15 38.61 -35.13
CA ASP A 79 33.12 38.10 -36.52
C ASP A 79 34.05 36.86 -36.74
N ASP A 80 33.84 36.21 -37.88
CA ASP A 80 34.39 35.01 -38.55
C ASP A 80 35.93 34.83 -38.74
N ASN A 81 36.43 33.58 -38.91
CA ASN A 81 36.82 33.02 -40.25
C ASN A 81 37.37 31.55 -40.27
N GLN A 82 36.74 30.71 -41.10
CA GLN A 82 37.16 29.58 -41.98
C GLN A 82 38.28 28.56 -41.67
N SER A 83 37.91 27.27 -41.74
CA SER A 83 38.44 26.19 -42.64
C SER A 83 37.72 24.87 -42.22
N GLY A 84 37.26 23.92 -43.04
CA GLY A 84 37.53 23.52 -44.42
C GLY A 84 38.18 22.11 -44.44
N GLN A 85 37.40 21.02 -44.40
CA GLN A 85 37.79 19.69 -44.91
C GLN A 85 36.62 18.68 -44.98
N GLN A 86 36.71 17.75 -45.94
CA GLN A 86 35.66 16.90 -46.51
C GLN A 86 36.07 15.39 -46.47
N LEU A 87 35.07 14.49 -46.52
CA LEU A 87 35.04 13.07 -46.98
C LEU A 87 35.38 11.91 -45.99
N PRO A 88 34.89 10.65 -46.21
CA PRO A 88 33.99 10.08 -47.25
C PRO A 88 32.84 9.13 -46.77
N GLU A 89 32.10 8.58 -47.75
CA GLU A 89 30.84 7.79 -47.74
C GLU A 89 30.94 6.23 -47.59
N LYS A 90 29.81 5.63 -47.14
CA LYS A 90 29.09 4.35 -47.51
C LYS A 90 29.68 2.94 -47.20
N PRO A 91 28.86 1.83 -47.10
CA PRO A 91 27.70 1.48 -47.97
C PRO A 91 26.39 0.90 -47.33
N ASP A 92 25.40 0.78 -48.21
CA ASP A 92 23.97 0.39 -48.08
C ASP A 92 23.65 -1.10 -47.75
N GLY A 93 22.39 -1.33 -47.35
CA GLY A 93 21.57 -2.55 -47.54
C GLY A 93 20.83 -2.93 -46.26
N ASP A 94 19.53 -3.23 -46.18
CA ASP A 94 18.47 -3.54 -47.13
C ASP A 94 17.10 -3.43 -46.39
N SER A 95 16.04 -3.13 -47.14
CA SER A 95 14.60 -3.39 -46.93
C SER A 95 13.97 -3.31 -45.52
N SER A 96 13.05 -2.36 -45.32
CA SER A 96 11.58 -2.58 -45.33
C SER A 96 10.86 -1.45 -44.60
N GLN A 97 9.98 -0.75 -45.31
CA GLN A 97 9.18 0.38 -44.83
C GLN A 97 7.81 -0.13 -44.35
N PRO A 98 7.29 0.31 -43.19
CA PRO A 98 5.85 0.42 -42.93
C PRO A 98 5.38 1.88 -43.14
N PRO A 99 4.08 2.13 -43.41
CA PRO A 99 3.61 3.39 -43.97
C PRO A 99 3.57 4.54 -42.96
N GLU A 100 3.70 5.75 -43.52
CA GLU A 100 3.64 7.07 -42.87
C GLU A 100 2.32 7.29 -42.10
N ILE A 101 2.44 7.78 -40.87
CA ILE A 101 1.38 8.50 -40.16
C ILE A 101 1.62 9.99 -40.37
N SER A 102 0.60 10.66 -40.88
CA SER A 102 0.54 12.10 -41.12
C SER A 102 0.64 12.91 -39.81
N GLU A 103 1.63 13.79 -39.73
CA GLU A 103 1.70 14.89 -38.75
C GLU A 103 0.71 15.99 -39.13
N ASN A 104 -0.19 16.33 -38.20
CA ASN A 104 -0.71 17.68 -37.98
C ASN A 104 -1.60 17.68 -36.72
N GLY A 105 -1.15 18.37 -35.67
CA GLY A 105 -1.95 18.61 -34.47
C GLY A 105 -1.09 19.13 -33.31
N GLU A 106 -0.97 20.45 -33.21
CA GLU A 106 -0.21 21.20 -32.22
C GLU A 106 -0.68 21.00 -30.77
N ASN A 107 0.31 20.84 -29.88
CA ASN A 107 0.47 21.40 -28.53
C ASN A 107 -0.73 21.52 -27.58
N GLY A 108 -0.65 20.77 -26.48
CA GLY A 108 -1.36 21.02 -25.23
C GLY A 108 -1.02 19.98 -24.16
N GLN A 109 0.24 19.90 -23.73
CA GLN A 109 0.68 19.02 -22.64
C GLN A 109 0.29 19.64 -21.29
N PRO A 110 -0.58 19.03 -20.46
CA PRO A 110 -0.74 19.47 -19.09
C PRO A 110 0.43 18.90 -18.28
N ASN A 111 1.14 19.78 -17.59
CA ASN A 111 2.00 19.42 -16.46
C ASN A 111 1.11 18.70 -15.44
N GLY A 112 1.20 17.38 -15.37
CA GLY A 112 0.51 16.59 -14.35
C GLY A 112 1.15 16.88 -13.00
N THR A 113 0.51 17.73 -12.22
CA THR A 113 0.64 17.70 -10.75
C THR A 113 0.19 16.31 -10.27
N PRO A 114 0.87 15.68 -9.30
CA PRO A 114 0.34 14.48 -8.66
C PRO A 114 -1.10 14.74 -8.17
N PRO A 115 -2.00 13.74 -8.19
CA PRO A 115 -3.32 13.91 -7.60
C PRO A 115 -3.18 14.36 -6.14
N ASP A 116 -3.89 15.42 -5.78
CA ASP A 116 -4.02 15.87 -4.40
C ASP A 116 -4.57 14.73 -3.53
N MET A 117 -4.07 14.66 -2.29
CA MET A 117 -4.64 13.83 -1.23
C MET A 117 -6.18 13.92 -1.21
N PRO A 118 -6.91 12.83 -0.90
CA PRO A 118 -8.23 12.97 -0.30
C PRO A 118 -8.07 13.89 0.92
N GLU A 119 -8.92 14.92 1.08
CA GLU A 119 -8.88 15.78 2.27
C GLU A 119 -8.88 14.91 3.53
N GLY A 120 -7.69 14.71 4.11
CA GLY A 120 -7.50 13.96 5.33
C GLY A 120 -8.16 14.74 6.45
N GLY A 121 -9.21 14.15 7.03
CA GLY A 121 -9.74 14.63 8.30
C GLY A 121 -8.60 14.77 9.31
N MET A 122 -8.55 15.92 9.97
CA MET A 122 -7.53 16.26 10.97
C MET A 122 -7.41 15.12 11.99
N GLY A 123 -6.22 14.52 12.11
CA GLY A 123 -5.95 13.52 13.14
C GLY A 123 -5.97 14.20 14.51
N SER A 124 -6.81 13.72 15.42
CA SER A 124 -6.79 14.12 16.82
C SER A 124 -6.12 13.03 17.66
N SER A 125 -5.29 13.43 18.64
CA SER A 125 -4.62 12.49 19.54
C SER A 125 -5.23 12.57 20.94
N PHE A 126 -5.48 11.42 21.57
CA PHE A 126 -6.09 11.32 22.91
C PHE A 126 -5.07 10.91 23.96
N THR A 127 -4.99 11.66 25.07
CA THR A 127 -4.10 11.36 26.20
C THR A 127 -4.92 11.08 27.46
N GLU A 128 -4.76 9.89 28.04
CA GLU A 128 -5.41 9.49 29.29
C GLU A 128 -4.87 10.27 30.49
N ASN A 129 -5.75 10.66 31.41
CA ASN A 129 -5.39 11.36 32.65
C ASN A 129 -5.32 10.42 33.88
N GLY A 130 -5.65 9.14 33.71
CA GLY A 130 -5.62 8.10 34.75
C GLY A 130 -6.91 7.94 35.57
N GLU A 131 -7.96 8.72 35.28
CA GLU A 131 -9.29 8.57 35.91
C GLU A 131 -10.22 7.68 35.07
N THR A 132 -11.20 7.05 35.72
CA THR A 132 -12.19 6.22 35.04
C THR A 132 -13.62 6.60 35.45
N LEU A 133 -14.57 6.52 34.51
CA LEU A 133 -15.98 6.82 34.73
C LEU A 133 -16.89 5.77 34.12
N ALA A 134 -17.87 5.27 34.87
CA ALA A 134 -18.93 4.43 34.33
C ALA A 134 -20.19 5.29 34.04
N ILE A 135 -20.73 5.18 32.83
CA ILE A 135 -21.94 5.86 32.39
C ILE A 135 -23.01 4.85 31.95
N ASP A 136 -24.27 5.28 32.00
CA ASP A 136 -25.40 4.55 31.42
C ASP A 136 -25.86 5.30 30.16
N ILE A 137 -25.90 4.58 29.03
CA ILE A 137 -26.28 5.14 27.73
C ILE A 137 -27.72 4.80 27.32
N THR A 138 -28.54 4.25 28.21
CA THR A 138 -29.91 3.78 27.90
C THR A 138 -30.77 4.81 27.17
N ASN A 139 -30.62 6.10 27.48
CA ASN A 139 -31.38 7.20 26.86
C ASN A 139 -30.51 8.18 26.06
N ALA A 140 -29.23 7.85 25.83
CA ALA A 140 -28.31 8.75 25.15
C ALA A 140 -28.45 8.62 23.62
N ALA A 141 -28.33 9.74 22.89
CA ALA A 141 -28.14 9.70 21.45
C ALA A 141 -26.67 9.41 21.14
N ILE A 142 -26.41 8.31 20.43
CA ILE A 142 -25.06 7.96 19.98
C ILE A 142 -24.83 8.64 18.64
N VAL A 143 -23.78 9.44 18.53
CA VAL A 143 -23.51 10.27 17.36
C VAL A 143 -22.15 9.91 16.78
N LYS A 144 -22.09 9.66 15.47
CA LYS A 144 -20.85 9.39 14.73
C LYS A 144 -20.88 10.21 13.46
N ASN A 145 -19.83 10.98 13.19
CA ASN A 145 -19.74 11.89 12.03
C ASN A 145 -20.94 12.85 11.89
N GLY A 146 -21.51 13.31 13.01
CA GLY A 146 -22.66 14.22 13.04
C GLY A 146 -24.03 13.57 12.84
N GLU A 147 -24.09 12.26 12.63
CA GLU A 147 -25.35 11.51 12.48
C GLU A 147 -25.65 10.65 13.71
N THR A 148 -26.93 10.49 14.07
CA THR A 148 -27.35 9.59 15.14
C THR A 148 -27.30 8.14 14.66
N VAL A 149 -26.53 7.30 15.35
CA VAL A 149 -26.31 5.89 15.03
C VAL A 149 -26.82 4.95 16.13
N SER A 150 -26.81 3.65 15.85
CA SER A 150 -27.14 2.60 16.83
C SER A 150 -26.08 2.53 17.93
N SER A 151 -26.47 2.19 19.17
CA SER A 151 -25.51 1.96 20.27
C SER A 151 -24.57 0.78 20.05
N THR A 152 -24.86 -0.08 19.06
CA THR A 152 -23.96 -1.15 18.62
C THR A 152 -22.72 -0.63 17.88
N GLU A 153 -22.72 0.63 17.44
CA GLU A 153 -21.57 1.27 16.80
C GLU A 153 -20.51 1.73 17.80
N LEU A 154 -20.83 1.72 19.10
CA LEU A 154 -19.89 2.02 20.16
C LEU A 154 -19.06 0.76 20.48
N ALA A 155 -17.74 0.87 20.42
CA ALA A 155 -16.80 -0.22 20.65
C ALA A 155 -15.83 0.10 21.80
N VAL A 156 -15.20 -0.95 22.34
CA VAL A 156 -14.04 -0.77 23.23
C VAL A 156 -12.92 -0.11 22.41
N ASP A 157 -12.16 0.76 23.07
CA ASP A 157 -11.15 1.67 22.52
C ASP A 157 -11.67 2.91 21.76
N ASP A 158 -12.99 3.07 21.58
CA ASP A 158 -13.54 4.32 21.03
C ASP A 158 -13.20 5.50 21.93
N VAL A 159 -12.70 6.60 21.37
CA VAL A 159 -12.67 7.88 22.10
C VAL A 159 -13.98 8.58 21.87
N VAL A 160 -14.69 8.85 22.96
CA VAL A 160 -15.99 9.51 22.94
C VAL A 160 -15.95 10.84 23.67
N GLN A 161 -16.72 11.81 23.17
CA GLN A 161 -17.13 12.99 23.90
C GLN A 161 -18.55 12.75 24.41
N VAL A 162 -18.70 12.76 25.73
CA VAL A 162 -19.97 12.50 26.41
C VAL A 162 -20.50 13.80 26.98
N THR A 163 -21.72 14.17 26.59
CA THR A 163 -22.43 15.32 27.16
C THR A 163 -23.52 14.83 28.10
N PHE A 164 -23.55 15.38 29.30
CA PHE A 164 -24.59 15.12 30.29
C PHE A 164 -25.63 16.24 30.30
N ASP A 165 -26.88 15.88 30.53
CA ASP A 165 -27.94 16.87 30.75
C ASP A 165 -27.83 17.54 32.14
N ASP A 166 -28.71 18.52 32.38
CA ASP A 166 -28.77 19.26 33.66
C ASP A 166 -29.09 18.35 34.88
N SER A 167 -29.53 17.12 34.66
CA SER A 167 -29.79 16.12 35.70
C SER A 167 -28.60 15.22 36.00
N GLY A 168 -27.52 15.31 35.21
CA GLY A 168 -26.36 14.41 35.28
C GLY A 168 -26.55 13.10 34.52
N SER A 169 -27.60 12.97 33.71
CA SER A 169 -27.83 11.80 32.86
C SER A 169 -27.12 11.97 31.52
N THR A 170 -26.61 10.87 30.95
CA THR A 170 -25.96 10.87 29.63
C THR A 170 -26.96 11.29 28.55
N ALA A 171 -26.74 12.44 27.91
CA ALA A 171 -27.62 12.97 26.87
C ALA A 171 -27.13 12.57 25.48
N THR A 172 -25.83 12.75 25.21
CA THR A 172 -25.20 12.41 23.92
C THR A 172 -23.85 11.77 24.13
N VAL A 173 -23.54 10.76 23.32
CA VAL A 173 -22.21 10.13 23.23
C VAL A 173 -21.75 10.28 21.79
N GLN A 174 -20.82 11.21 21.56
CA GLN A 174 -20.23 11.43 20.24
C GLN A 174 -18.96 10.61 20.11
N ILE A 175 -18.89 9.71 19.14
CA ILE A 175 -17.68 8.94 18.81
C ILE A 175 -16.75 9.87 18.02
N VAL A 176 -15.59 10.17 18.60
CA VAL A 176 -14.59 11.15 18.12
C VAL A 176 -13.40 10.46 17.46
N SER A 177 -13.05 9.26 17.90
CA SER A 177 -12.19 8.35 17.15
C SER A 177 -12.63 6.90 17.39
N GLY A 178 -12.61 6.09 16.33
CA GLY A 178 -12.97 4.67 16.42
C GLY A 178 -11.86 3.89 17.12
N GLY A 179 -12.24 3.14 18.14
CA GLY A 179 -11.44 2.08 18.72
C GLY A 179 -11.08 1.10 17.64
N LYS A 180 -9.78 0.76 17.57
CA LYS A 180 -9.12 -0.11 16.59
C LYS A 180 -10.06 -0.92 15.68
N GLY A 181 -10.45 -0.24 14.61
CA GLY A 181 -11.08 -0.74 13.40
C GLY A 181 -11.02 0.44 12.46
N GLY A 182 -10.01 0.46 11.58
CA GLY A 182 -9.65 1.62 10.76
C GLY A 182 -10.86 2.28 10.11
N GLY A 183 -11.24 3.43 10.63
CA GLY A 183 -12.23 4.32 10.01
C GLY A 183 -11.51 5.35 9.16
N PHE A 184 -10.74 4.88 8.17
CA PHE A 184 -10.22 5.71 7.09
C PHE A 184 -11.32 5.89 6.06
N GLY A 185 -11.63 7.14 5.74
CA GLY A 185 -11.96 7.65 4.40
C GLY A 185 -13.06 7.03 3.53
N GLY A 186 -13.62 5.88 3.85
CA GLY A 186 -14.50 5.12 2.96
C GLY A 186 -15.97 5.27 3.28
N SER A 187 -16.81 5.31 2.25
CA SER A 187 -18.25 5.19 2.46
C SER A 187 -18.54 3.83 3.12
N SER A 188 -19.23 3.84 4.27
CA SER A 188 -19.65 2.63 4.98
C SER A 188 -20.61 1.71 4.18
N GLN A 189 -20.94 2.09 2.95
CA GLN A 189 -21.82 1.36 2.06
C GLN A 189 -21.04 0.83 0.86
N VAL A 190 -21.04 -0.49 0.69
CA VAL A 190 -20.54 -1.14 -0.53
C VAL A 190 -21.39 -0.67 -1.71
N THR A 191 -20.77 -0.03 -2.70
CA THR A 191 -21.40 0.31 -3.97
C THR A 191 -20.56 -0.22 -5.11
N GLN A 192 -21.22 -0.90 -6.05
CA GLN A 192 -20.59 -1.47 -7.25
C GLN A 192 -21.02 -0.71 -8.50
N GLY A 193 -21.79 0.37 -8.33
CA GLY A 193 -22.37 1.12 -9.44
C GLY A 193 -23.45 0.35 -10.19
N SER A 194 -23.76 0.80 -11.40
CA SER A 194 -24.67 0.15 -12.34
C SER A 194 -23.95 -0.89 -13.21
N SER A 195 -24.67 -1.56 -14.10
CA SER A 195 -24.06 -2.50 -15.07
C SER A 195 -24.78 -2.43 -16.40
N ALA A 196 -24.03 -2.27 -17.49
CA ALA A 196 -24.58 -2.28 -18.84
C ALA A 196 -25.14 -3.65 -19.22
N ASN A 197 -24.49 -4.72 -18.74
CA ASN A 197 -24.90 -6.10 -18.95
C ASN A 197 -24.83 -6.86 -17.62
N THR A 198 -25.93 -7.51 -17.24
CA THR A 198 -26.01 -8.36 -16.04
C THR A 198 -26.36 -9.79 -16.41
N ILE A 199 -25.61 -10.75 -15.89
CA ILE A 199 -25.95 -12.18 -15.91
C ILE A 199 -26.26 -12.61 -14.47
N SER A 200 -27.51 -12.99 -14.22
CA SER A 200 -27.99 -13.43 -12.90
C SER A 200 -28.62 -14.84 -12.94
N GLU A 201 -28.51 -15.52 -14.08
CA GLU A 201 -28.99 -16.88 -14.26
C GLU A 201 -27.84 -17.79 -14.69
N GLU A 202 -27.92 -19.06 -14.30
CA GLU A 202 -26.91 -20.03 -14.67
C GLU A 202 -26.91 -20.28 -16.18
N GLY A 203 -25.74 -20.39 -16.78
CA GLY A 203 -25.66 -20.59 -18.23
C GLY A 203 -24.27 -20.60 -18.83
N THR A 204 -24.24 -20.81 -20.14
CA THR A 204 -23.04 -20.75 -20.97
C THR A 204 -23.22 -19.68 -22.05
N TYR A 205 -22.26 -18.77 -22.15
CA TYR A 205 -22.27 -17.65 -23.09
C TYR A 205 -20.96 -17.67 -23.86
N THR A 206 -21.05 -17.76 -25.19
CA THR A 206 -19.86 -17.90 -26.05
C THR A 206 -19.83 -16.85 -27.13
N ASP A 207 -18.63 -16.34 -27.45
CA ASP A 207 -18.37 -15.40 -28.55
C ASP A 207 -19.23 -14.12 -28.50
N THR A 208 -19.63 -13.72 -27.30
CA THR A 208 -20.43 -12.52 -27.05
C THR A 208 -19.53 -11.32 -26.73
N THR A 209 -19.94 -10.14 -27.19
CA THR A 209 -19.30 -8.87 -26.85
C THR A 209 -20.14 -8.09 -25.84
N TYR A 210 -19.51 -7.63 -24.76
CA TYR A 210 -20.10 -6.79 -23.72
C TYR A 210 -19.33 -5.47 -23.63
N THR A 211 -20.02 -4.34 -23.74
CA THR A 211 -19.39 -3.01 -23.78
C THR A 211 -20.04 -2.06 -22.80
N SER A 212 -19.28 -1.13 -22.22
CA SER A 212 -19.80 0.03 -21.50
C SER A 212 -18.90 1.26 -21.68
N THR A 213 -19.54 2.43 -21.67
CA THR A 213 -18.90 3.75 -21.60
C THR A 213 -19.47 4.60 -20.46
N GLY A 214 -20.37 4.03 -19.64
CA GLY A 214 -21.08 4.73 -18.59
C GLY A 214 -20.21 5.03 -17.38
N ASP A 215 -20.57 6.08 -16.64
CA ASP A 215 -19.98 6.41 -15.34
C ASP A 215 -20.46 5.42 -14.28
N ASP A 216 -19.58 5.03 -13.37
CA ASP A 216 -19.86 4.05 -12.31
C ASP A 216 -20.62 2.81 -12.82
N GLU A 217 -20.21 2.26 -13.95
CA GLU A 217 -20.94 1.19 -14.64
C GLU A 217 -19.99 0.04 -15.00
N ASN A 218 -20.35 -1.20 -14.72
CA ASN A 218 -19.59 -2.33 -15.26
C ASN A 218 -19.96 -2.61 -16.72
N ALA A 219 -19.00 -3.03 -17.54
CA ALA A 219 -19.33 -3.54 -18.88
C ALA A 219 -20.08 -4.88 -18.79
N LEU A 220 -19.63 -5.78 -17.92
CA LEU A 220 -20.29 -7.03 -17.59
C LEU A 220 -20.29 -7.28 -16.07
N ARG A 221 -21.46 -7.57 -15.50
CA ARG A 221 -21.62 -8.04 -14.13
C ARG A 221 -22.22 -9.44 -14.11
N VAL A 222 -21.58 -10.36 -13.39
CA VAL A 222 -22.15 -11.67 -13.03
C VAL A 222 -22.53 -11.65 -11.55
N ASP A 223 -23.81 -11.82 -11.25
CA ASP A 223 -24.39 -11.57 -9.93
C ASP A 223 -25.06 -12.84 -9.39
N GLY A 224 -24.43 -13.49 -8.40
CA GLY A 224 -24.98 -14.65 -7.69
C GLY A 224 -25.26 -15.89 -8.54
N ALA A 225 -24.63 -16.01 -9.71
CA ALA A 225 -24.90 -17.07 -10.69
C ALA A 225 -23.67 -17.92 -11.03
N THR A 226 -23.91 -19.18 -11.42
CA THR A 226 -22.89 -20.08 -11.97
C THR A 226 -22.83 -19.96 -13.49
N VAL A 227 -21.75 -19.41 -14.04
CA VAL A 227 -21.68 -19.01 -15.45
C VAL A 227 -20.41 -19.52 -16.11
N THR A 228 -20.51 -19.98 -17.36
CA THR A 228 -19.36 -20.24 -18.25
C THR A 228 -19.33 -19.22 -19.38
N LEU A 229 -18.20 -18.55 -19.55
CA LEU A 229 -17.92 -17.55 -20.58
C LEU A 229 -16.77 -18.07 -21.47
N GLY A 230 -17.00 -18.22 -22.77
CA GLY A 230 -15.98 -18.72 -23.71
C GLY A 230 -15.81 -17.81 -24.92
N GLY A 231 -14.59 -17.41 -25.26
CA GLY A 231 -14.35 -16.59 -26.46
C GLY A 231 -14.95 -15.17 -26.39
N ILE A 232 -15.34 -14.71 -25.20
CA ILE A 232 -16.04 -13.44 -25.05
C ILE A 232 -15.10 -12.24 -25.20
N THR A 233 -15.66 -11.10 -25.58
CA THR A 233 -14.99 -9.80 -25.53
C THR A 233 -15.69 -8.90 -24.52
N VAL A 234 -14.95 -8.28 -23.62
CA VAL A 234 -15.48 -7.30 -22.65
C VAL A 234 -14.68 -6.01 -22.77
N ASP A 235 -15.36 -4.88 -22.99
CA ASP A 235 -14.69 -3.60 -23.19
C ASP A 235 -15.33 -2.46 -22.37
N LYS A 236 -14.58 -1.94 -21.40
CA LYS A 236 -14.92 -0.71 -20.66
C LYS A 236 -14.09 0.46 -21.18
N SER A 237 -14.53 1.08 -22.26
CA SER A 237 -13.72 2.04 -23.00
C SER A 237 -13.76 3.47 -22.46
N ALA A 238 -14.72 3.83 -21.62
CA ALA A 238 -14.82 5.15 -21.00
C ALA A 238 -15.68 5.13 -19.73
N GLY A 239 -15.83 6.27 -19.07
CA GLY A 239 -16.67 6.48 -17.90
C GLY A 239 -15.87 6.92 -16.67
N ALA A 240 -16.39 7.91 -15.96
CA ALA A 240 -15.80 8.38 -14.70
C ALA A 240 -16.07 7.39 -13.56
N ALA A 241 -15.17 7.36 -12.58
CA ALA A 241 -15.45 6.80 -11.26
C ALA A 241 -15.78 7.99 -10.34
N SER A 242 -16.97 8.01 -9.76
CA SER A 242 -17.34 9.07 -8.81
C SER A 242 -16.59 8.95 -7.49
N ASN A 243 -16.06 7.77 -7.19
CA ASN A 243 -15.27 7.49 -6.01
C ASN A 243 -14.25 6.39 -6.31
N THR A 244 -12.98 6.71 -6.08
CA THR A 244 -11.85 5.82 -6.35
C THR A 244 -11.87 4.56 -5.47
N GLU A 245 -12.20 4.69 -4.18
CA GLU A 245 -12.29 3.54 -3.26
C GLU A 245 -13.31 2.50 -3.72
N ASN A 246 -14.45 2.94 -4.25
CA ASN A 246 -15.45 2.00 -4.75
C ASN A 246 -14.97 1.22 -5.97
N GLY A 247 -14.12 1.85 -6.78
CA GLY A 247 -13.41 1.19 -7.86
C GLY A 247 -12.37 0.19 -7.35
N ASP A 248 -11.53 0.64 -6.43
CA ASP A 248 -10.43 -0.13 -5.86
C ASP A 248 -10.92 -1.32 -5.01
N PHE A 249 -12.03 -1.19 -4.28
CA PHE A 249 -12.45 -2.19 -3.30
C PHE A 249 -13.70 -2.97 -3.70
N TYR A 250 -14.61 -2.38 -4.48
CA TYR A 250 -15.93 -2.94 -4.74
C TYR A 250 -16.23 -3.23 -6.22
N GLY A 251 -15.30 -2.87 -7.11
CA GLY A 251 -15.38 -3.19 -8.53
C GLY A 251 -16.26 -2.24 -9.34
N VAL A 252 -16.49 -1.01 -8.89
CA VAL A 252 -17.04 0.04 -9.76
C VAL A 252 -16.17 0.19 -11.00
N ASN A 253 -16.79 0.44 -12.16
CA ASN A 253 -16.13 0.54 -13.47
C ASN A 253 -15.39 -0.71 -13.95
N ALA A 254 -15.31 -1.81 -13.20
CA ALA A 254 -14.65 -3.01 -13.68
C ALA A 254 -15.25 -3.46 -15.03
N ALA A 255 -14.39 -3.87 -15.97
CA ALA A 255 -14.84 -4.41 -17.25
C ALA A 255 -15.68 -5.66 -17.01
N LEU A 256 -15.18 -6.61 -16.21
CA LEU A 256 -15.94 -7.76 -15.73
C LEU A 256 -15.93 -7.81 -14.19
N LEU A 257 -17.09 -7.70 -13.57
CA LEU A 257 -17.29 -7.90 -12.13
C LEU A 257 -18.07 -9.20 -11.86
N ALA A 258 -17.50 -10.11 -11.08
CA ALA A 258 -18.22 -11.22 -10.44
C ALA A 258 -18.49 -10.87 -8.97
N THR A 259 -19.72 -11.09 -8.49
CA THR A 259 -20.13 -10.66 -7.14
C THR A 259 -21.21 -11.57 -6.53
N ASN A 260 -21.50 -11.37 -5.25
CA ASN A 260 -22.61 -11.97 -4.49
C ASN A 260 -22.66 -13.51 -4.55
N GLY A 261 -21.51 -14.18 -4.51
CA GLY A 261 -21.44 -15.65 -4.56
C GLY A 261 -21.46 -16.23 -5.96
N ALA A 262 -21.25 -15.41 -7.00
CA ALA A 262 -21.12 -15.90 -8.38
C ALA A 262 -19.95 -16.89 -8.53
N ASN A 263 -20.14 -17.90 -9.38
CA ASN A 263 -19.09 -18.85 -9.76
C ASN A 263 -18.90 -18.80 -11.27
N VAL A 264 -17.86 -18.11 -11.72
CA VAL A 264 -17.65 -17.80 -13.13
C VAL A 264 -16.46 -18.58 -13.66
N THR A 265 -16.64 -19.28 -14.77
CA THR A 265 -15.55 -19.89 -15.55
C THR A 265 -15.38 -19.10 -16.83
N ILE A 266 -14.19 -18.60 -17.11
CA ILE A 266 -13.86 -17.75 -18.26
C ILE A 266 -12.73 -18.40 -19.05
N THR A 267 -12.90 -18.55 -20.36
CA THR A 267 -11.88 -19.16 -21.23
C THR A 267 -11.74 -18.37 -22.52
N ASN A 268 -10.52 -18.19 -23.01
CA ASN A 268 -10.23 -17.53 -24.29
C ASN A 268 -10.90 -16.14 -24.43
N ALA A 269 -10.97 -15.37 -23.34
CA ALA A 269 -11.57 -14.05 -23.34
C ALA A 269 -10.58 -12.95 -23.73
N THR A 270 -11.09 -11.86 -24.30
CA THR A 270 -10.36 -10.58 -24.44
C THR A 270 -11.06 -9.53 -23.60
N VAL A 271 -10.38 -8.99 -22.60
CA VAL A 271 -10.92 -7.99 -21.67
C VAL A 271 -10.09 -6.71 -21.76
N THR A 272 -10.73 -5.60 -22.12
CA THR A 272 -10.09 -4.28 -22.23
C THR A 272 -10.77 -3.25 -21.35
N SER A 273 -9.97 -2.33 -20.82
CA SER A 273 -10.49 -1.17 -20.10
C SER A 273 -9.59 0.04 -20.24
N SER A 274 -10.20 1.19 -20.53
CA SER A 274 -9.54 2.51 -20.55
C SER A 274 -10.23 3.53 -19.66
N ALA A 275 -11.21 3.11 -18.86
CA ALA A 275 -11.81 3.93 -17.81
C ALA A 275 -10.93 3.95 -16.55
N GLN A 276 -10.85 5.08 -15.84
CA GLN A 276 -10.21 5.13 -14.52
C GLN A 276 -10.98 4.24 -13.53
N ASN A 277 -10.23 3.55 -12.66
CA ASN A 277 -10.72 2.45 -11.83
C ASN A 277 -11.36 1.29 -12.63
N GLY A 278 -11.13 1.24 -13.93
CA GLY A 278 -11.67 0.22 -14.81
C GLY A 278 -10.83 -1.05 -14.73
N ASN A 279 -10.90 -1.75 -13.59
CA ASN A 279 -10.23 -3.03 -13.40
C ASN A 279 -10.65 -4.05 -14.47
N GLY A 280 -9.74 -4.92 -14.90
CA GLY A 280 -10.01 -5.90 -15.96
C GLY A 280 -11.05 -6.94 -15.53
N VAL A 281 -10.63 -7.87 -14.67
CA VAL A 281 -11.51 -8.91 -14.10
C VAL A 281 -11.49 -8.81 -12.59
N PHE A 282 -12.65 -8.60 -12.00
CA PHE A 282 -12.82 -8.32 -10.57
C PHE A 282 -13.67 -9.40 -9.89
N SER A 283 -13.15 -10.02 -8.84
CA SER A 283 -13.86 -10.98 -7.98
C SER A 283 -14.13 -10.35 -6.61
N TYR A 284 -15.39 -10.04 -6.33
CA TYR A 284 -15.80 -9.40 -5.08
C TYR A 284 -16.65 -10.31 -4.20
N GLY A 285 -16.31 -10.35 -2.90
CA GLY A 285 -17.18 -10.86 -1.86
C GLY A 285 -17.00 -12.36 -1.56
N SER A 286 -17.22 -12.72 -0.30
CA SER A 286 -17.12 -14.11 0.18
C SER A 286 -18.04 -15.04 -0.62
N GLY A 287 -17.49 -16.20 -1.02
CA GLY A 287 -18.20 -17.20 -1.82
C GLY A 287 -18.18 -16.93 -3.33
N THR A 288 -17.77 -15.74 -3.77
CA THR A 288 -17.56 -15.45 -5.20
C THR A 288 -16.26 -16.11 -5.67
N THR A 289 -16.31 -16.80 -6.79
CA THR A 289 -15.14 -17.44 -7.43
C THR A 289 -15.08 -17.11 -8.91
N VAL A 290 -13.92 -16.66 -9.37
CA VAL A 290 -13.58 -16.52 -10.79
C VAL A 290 -12.50 -17.55 -11.14
N ASN A 291 -12.78 -18.41 -12.10
CA ASN A 291 -11.82 -19.31 -12.73
C ASN A 291 -11.59 -18.80 -14.15
N ILE A 292 -10.40 -18.32 -14.48
CA ILE A 292 -10.10 -17.72 -15.78
C ILE A 292 -8.87 -18.35 -16.40
N SER A 293 -8.94 -18.70 -17.68
CA SER A 293 -7.79 -19.26 -18.39
C SER A 293 -7.63 -18.78 -19.83
N GLU A 294 -6.41 -18.87 -20.36
CA GLU A 294 -6.08 -18.62 -21.77
C GLU A 294 -6.60 -17.26 -22.28
N SER A 295 -6.64 -16.24 -21.42
CA SER A 295 -7.31 -14.97 -21.71
C SER A 295 -6.33 -13.80 -21.71
N MET A 296 -6.68 -12.76 -22.46
CA MET A 296 -5.93 -11.51 -22.53
C MET A 296 -6.67 -10.40 -21.77
N ILE A 297 -5.96 -9.69 -20.91
CA ILE A 297 -6.49 -8.55 -20.14
C ILE A 297 -5.59 -7.35 -20.37
N THR A 298 -6.17 -6.21 -20.75
CA THR A 298 -5.43 -4.95 -20.91
C THR A 298 -6.17 -3.80 -20.25
N THR A 299 -5.51 -3.10 -19.34
CA THR A 299 -6.03 -1.89 -18.71
C THR A 299 -5.07 -0.72 -18.91
N THR A 300 -5.57 0.48 -19.20
CA THR A 300 -4.69 1.60 -19.57
C THR A 300 -4.75 2.82 -18.65
N ALA A 301 -5.82 3.00 -17.88
CA ALA A 301 -6.00 4.17 -17.01
C ALA A 301 -5.51 3.89 -15.58
N ASP A 302 -5.38 4.94 -14.77
CA ASP A 302 -4.97 4.83 -13.37
C ASP A 302 -5.96 4.00 -12.54
N ASN A 303 -5.45 3.41 -11.45
CA ASN A 303 -6.19 2.58 -10.50
C ASN A 303 -6.93 1.40 -11.14
N SER A 304 -6.43 0.91 -12.28
CA SER A 304 -7.08 -0.11 -13.10
C SER A 304 -6.22 -1.37 -13.14
N GLY A 305 -6.35 -2.21 -12.12
CA GLY A 305 -5.66 -3.49 -12.02
C GLY A 305 -6.09 -4.50 -13.08
N GLY A 306 -5.24 -5.51 -13.30
CA GLY A 306 -5.49 -6.58 -14.28
C GLY A 306 -6.54 -7.57 -13.79
N ILE A 307 -6.13 -8.50 -12.94
CA ILE A 307 -7.04 -9.31 -12.12
C ILE A 307 -7.07 -8.74 -10.70
N GLN A 308 -8.27 -8.57 -10.14
CA GLN A 308 -8.43 -8.04 -8.79
C GLN A 308 -9.37 -8.89 -7.94
N THR A 309 -8.96 -9.18 -6.71
CA THR A 309 -9.75 -9.97 -5.75
C THR A 309 -9.86 -9.26 -4.41
N THR A 310 -11.08 -9.03 -3.93
CA THR A 310 -11.33 -8.33 -2.67
C THR A 310 -12.53 -8.92 -1.92
N GLY A 311 -12.77 -8.47 -0.68
CA GLY A 311 -13.94 -8.85 0.11
C GLY A 311 -14.07 -10.35 0.42
N GLY A 312 -12.96 -11.10 0.40
CA GLY A 312 -12.94 -12.54 0.63
C GLY A 312 -13.28 -13.39 -0.61
N GLY A 313 -13.24 -12.80 -1.81
CA GLY A 313 -13.42 -13.53 -3.07
C GLY A 313 -12.26 -14.48 -3.39
N THR A 314 -12.43 -15.28 -4.45
CA THR A 314 -11.40 -16.20 -4.94
C THR A 314 -11.18 -16.03 -6.45
N THR A 315 -9.92 -15.90 -6.86
CA THR A 315 -9.53 -15.93 -8.29
C THR A 315 -8.55 -17.06 -8.55
N ASN A 316 -8.87 -17.93 -9.50
CA ASN A 316 -7.97 -18.94 -10.03
C ASN A 316 -7.67 -18.59 -11.49
N ALA A 317 -6.41 -18.33 -11.81
CA ALA A 317 -5.97 -17.91 -13.14
C ALA A 317 -4.97 -18.90 -13.74
N THR A 318 -5.11 -19.21 -15.03
CA THR A 318 -4.18 -20.07 -15.75
C THR A 318 -3.82 -19.50 -17.11
N ASP A 319 -2.52 -19.36 -17.40
CA ASP A 319 -2.00 -18.91 -18.70
C ASP A 319 -2.65 -17.61 -19.23
N LEU A 320 -2.73 -16.58 -18.37
CA LEU A 320 -3.20 -15.27 -18.80
C LEU A 320 -2.08 -14.42 -19.41
N VAL A 321 -2.46 -13.50 -20.28
CA VAL A 321 -1.60 -12.39 -20.71
C VAL A 321 -2.22 -11.10 -20.19
N VAL A 322 -1.62 -10.50 -19.17
CA VAL A 322 -2.13 -9.31 -18.49
C VAL A 322 -1.14 -8.16 -18.65
N SER A 323 -1.64 -7.01 -19.11
CA SER A 323 -0.86 -5.77 -19.22
C SER A 323 -1.64 -4.58 -18.65
N THR A 324 -1.06 -3.88 -17.68
CA THR A 324 -1.62 -2.65 -17.11
C THR A 324 -0.70 -1.46 -17.39
N SER A 325 -1.26 -0.27 -17.61
CA SER A 325 -0.45 0.93 -17.94
C SER A 325 -0.59 2.12 -17.00
N GLY A 326 -1.72 2.27 -16.31
CA GLY A 326 -1.92 3.36 -15.36
C GLY A 326 -1.10 3.20 -14.08
N ASN A 327 -1.01 4.28 -13.30
CA ASN A 327 -0.47 4.24 -11.95
C ASN A 327 -1.40 3.48 -11.01
N SER A 328 -0.87 2.99 -9.89
CA SER A 328 -1.63 2.21 -8.90
C SER A 328 -2.41 1.04 -9.51
N SER A 329 -1.84 0.40 -10.53
CA SER A 329 -2.51 -0.59 -11.38
C SER A 329 -1.70 -1.88 -11.45
N ALA A 330 -1.67 -2.64 -10.36
CA ALA A 330 -0.99 -3.94 -10.34
C ALA A 330 -1.63 -4.94 -11.31
N ALA A 331 -0.81 -5.81 -11.92
CA ALA A 331 -1.31 -6.82 -12.85
C ALA A 331 -2.08 -7.94 -12.12
N ILE A 332 -1.57 -8.35 -10.95
CA ILE A 332 -2.26 -9.20 -9.98
C ILE A 332 -2.47 -8.36 -8.72
N ARG A 333 -3.72 -8.08 -8.37
CA ARG A 333 -4.06 -7.20 -7.25
C ARG A 333 -5.03 -7.90 -6.30
N SER A 334 -4.85 -7.64 -5.01
CA SER A 334 -5.93 -7.75 -4.04
C SER A 334 -6.00 -6.48 -3.21
N ASP A 335 -7.12 -6.30 -2.52
CA ASP A 335 -7.32 -5.13 -1.66
C ASP A 335 -8.23 -5.44 -0.46
N ARG A 336 -8.80 -4.41 0.19
CA ARG A 336 -9.65 -4.47 1.38
C ARG A 336 -10.51 -5.75 1.50
N GLY A 337 -10.41 -6.41 2.66
CA GLY A 337 -11.14 -7.64 2.97
C GLY A 337 -10.48 -8.93 2.47
N GLY A 338 -9.33 -8.83 1.79
CA GLY A 338 -8.50 -9.96 1.36
C GLY A 338 -9.21 -10.93 0.42
N GLY A 339 -8.79 -12.19 0.45
CA GLY A 339 -9.28 -13.24 -0.43
C GLY A 339 -8.21 -14.30 -0.72
N THR A 340 -8.39 -15.03 -1.82
CA THR A 340 -7.42 -16.02 -2.28
C THR A 340 -7.18 -15.86 -3.78
N VAL A 341 -5.93 -15.80 -4.19
CA VAL A 341 -5.53 -15.72 -5.60
C VAL A 341 -4.55 -16.84 -5.91
N ASN A 342 -4.91 -17.71 -6.86
CA ASN A 342 -4.05 -18.77 -7.35
C ASN A 342 -3.77 -18.53 -8.83
N VAL A 343 -2.50 -18.45 -9.21
CA VAL A 343 -2.05 -18.24 -10.58
C VAL A 343 -1.11 -19.36 -10.99
N ASP A 344 -1.33 -19.94 -12.16
CA ASP A 344 -0.43 -20.93 -12.76
C ASP A 344 -0.16 -20.59 -14.23
N GLY A 345 1.10 -20.28 -14.55
CA GLY A 345 1.50 -19.87 -15.90
C GLY A 345 1.15 -18.42 -16.23
N GLY A 346 1.37 -18.05 -17.50
CA GLY A 346 1.06 -16.71 -18.02
C GLY A 346 2.13 -15.64 -17.81
N SER A 347 1.81 -14.42 -18.27
CA SER A 347 2.67 -13.24 -18.18
C SER A 347 1.87 -12.04 -17.66
N TYR A 348 2.37 -11.40 -16.61
CA TYR A 348 1.71 -10.31 -15.91
C TYR A 348 2.65 -9.11 -15.86
N THR A 349 2.32 -8.07 -16.62
CA THR A 349 3.16 -6.87 -16.76
C THR A 349 2.42 -5.63 -16.28
N SER A 350 3.06 -4.87 -15.40
CA SER A 350 2.64 -3.53 -15.03
C SER A 350 3.64 -2.47 -15.52
N ASN A 351 3.11 -1.34 -16.00
CA ASN A 351 3.93 -0.27 -16.59
C ASN A 351 3.83 1.07 -15.86
N GLY A 352 2.83 1.26 -15.00
CA GLY A 352 2.71 2.49 -14.21
C GLY A 352 3.66 2.55 -13.02
N TYR A 353 3.68 3.69 -12.35
CA TYR A 353 4.29 3.84 -11.03
C TYR A 353 3.34 3.33 -9.95
N ASN A 354 3.88 2.99 -8.77
CA ASN A 354 3.11 2.41 -7.65
C ASN A 354 2.29 1.18 -8.07
N SER A 355 2.80 0.46 -9.07
CA SER A 355 2.08 -0.61 -9.77
C SER A 355 2.96 -1.84 -9.77
N PRO A 356 3.06 -2.56 -8.65
CA PRO A 356 3.83 -3.78 -8.65
C PRO A 356 3.21 -4.83 -9.56
N ALA A 357 3.98 -5.84 -9.94
CA ALA A 357 3.42 -6.97 -10.69
C ALA A 357 2.38 -7.71 -9.83
N VAL A 358 2.65 -7.81 -8.52
CA VAL A 358 1.74 -8.37 -7.50
C VAL A 358 1.61 -7.43 -6.31
N TYR A 359 0.38 -7.03 -5.99
CA TYR A 359 0.04 -6.32 -4.76
C TYR A 359 -0.86 -7.19 -3.89
N SER A 360 -0.43 -7.50 -2.66
CA SER A 360 -1.08 -8.46 -1.78
C SER A 360 -1.60 -7.85 -0.47
N THR A 361 -2.91 -7.96 -0.32
CA THR A 361 -3.71 -7.88 0.91
C THR A 361 -4.50 -9.19 1.13
N ALA A 362 -4.08 -10.27 0.47
CA ALA A 362 -4.76 -11.56 0.40
C ALA A 362 -3.74 -12.72 0.47
N ASP A 363 -4.22 -13.96 0.40
CA ASP A 363 -3.35 -15.10 0.18
C ASP A 363 -3.11 -15.32 -1.31
N ILE A 364 -1.91 -14.99 -1.79
CA ILE A 364 -1.56 -15.07 -3.21
C ILE A 364 -0.51 -16.17 -3.44
N THR A 365 -0.84 -17.13 -4.30
CA THR A 365 0.09 -18.15 -4.80
C THR A 365 0.25 -18.00 -6.31
N VAL A 366 1.48 -17.88 -6.80
CA VAL A 366 1.80 -17.81 -8.23
C VAL A 366 2.81 -18.88 -8.59
N LYS A 367 2.56 -19.61 -9.67
CA LYS A 367 3.43 -20.67 -10.17
C LYS A 367 3.74 -20.46 -11.64
N ASN A 368 4.96 -20.81 -12.05
CA ASN A 368 5.38 -20.92 -13.46
C ASN A 368 5.11 -19.68 -14.33
N ALA A 369 5.05 -18.49 -13.73
CA ALA A 369 4.62 -17.25 -14.40
C ALA A 369 5.78 -16.26 -14.58
N VAL A 370 5.64 -15.38 -15.56
CA VAL A 370 6.52 -14.21 -15.73
C VAL A 370 5.84 -12.99 -15.12
N LEU A 371 6.48 -12.36 -14.14
CA LEU A 371 6.00 -11.19 -13.42
C LEU A 371 6.94 -10.01 -13.68
N THR A 372 6.43 -8.90 -14.21
CA THR A 372 7.26 -7.75 -14.56
C THR A 372 6.61 -6.44 -14.16
N ALA A 373 7.30 -5.66 -13.32
CA ALA A 373 6.99 -4.27 -13.06
C ALA A 373 8.07 -3.38 -13.70
N ASN A 374 7.69 -2.61 -14.72
CA ASN A 374 8.67 -1.85 -15.50
C ASN A 374 9.15 -0.55 -14.83
N ASN A 375 8.33 0.00 -13.91
CA ASN A 375 8.58 1.29 -13.27
C ASN A 375 8.31 1.29 -11.75
N SER A 376 8.12 0.10 -11.16
CA SER A 376 7.77 -0.10 -9.76
C SER A 376 8.50 -1.31 -9.18
N GLU A 377 8.34 -1.48 -7.87
CA GLU A 377 8.59 -2.70 -7.11
C GLU A 377 7.97 -3.91 -7.83
N ALA A 378 8.57 -5.09 -7.76
CA ALA A 378 7.95 -6.29 -8.31
C ALA A 378 6.77 -6.77 -7.46
N LEU A 379 6.93 -6.77 -6.14
CA LEU A 379 6.02 -7.43 -5.19
C LEU A 379 5.78 -6.54 -3.97
N VAL A 380 4.53 -6.47 -3.54
CA VAL A 380 4.14 -5.77 -2.30
C VAL A 380 3.25 -6.67 -1.45
N ILE A 381 3.54 -6.78 -0.16
CA ILE A 381 2.72 -7.44 0.84
C ILE A 381 2.39 -6.45 1.94
N GLU A 382 1.09 -6.29 2.22
CA GLU A 382 0.62 -5.50 3.34
C GLU A 382 0.06 -6.38 4.46
N GLY A 383 0.45 -6.10 5.70
CA GLY A 383 -0.08 -6.71 6.92
C GLY A 383 0.09 -8.22 7.00
N LYS A 384 -0.93 -8.94 7.48
CA LYS A 384 -0.87 -10.39 7.74
C LYS A 384 -0.86 -11.29 6.48
N ASN A 385 -0.79 -10.70 5.30
CA ASN A 385 -1.08 -11.38 4.04
C ASN A 385 0.14 -12.10 3.47
N SER A 386 -0.04 -12.80 2.34
CA SER A 386 0.99 -13.69 1.82
C SER A 386 1.22 -13.60 0.31
N ILE A 387 2.47 -13.83 -0.08
CA ILE A 387 2.87 -14.15 -1.45
C ILE A 387 3.72 -15.43 -1.40
N THR A 388 3.28 -16.46 -2.13
CA THR A 388 4.02 -17.69 -2.37
C THR A 388 4.31 -17.83 -3.86
N LEU A 389 5.59 -17.94 -4.23
CA LEU A 389 6.04 -18.08 -5.61
C LEU A 389 6.74 -19.42 -5.84
N GLU A 390 6.37 -20.13 -6.90
CA GLU A 390 7.01 -21.37 -7.32
C GLU A 390 7.42 -21.30 -8.79
N ASN A 391 8.72 -21.33 -9.07
CA ASN A 391 9.29 -21.30 -10.42
C ASN A 391 8.85 -20.09 -11.27
N CYS A 392 8.71 -18.91 -10.64
CA CYS A 392 8.37 -17.68 -11.35
C CYS A 392 9.63 -16.92 -11.78
N ASP A 393 9.53 -16.19 -12.90
CA ASP A 393 10.54 -15.21 -13.32
C ASP A 393 10.04 -13.80 -12.97
N VAL A 394 10.63 -13.20 -11.94
CA VAL A 394 10.16 -11.94 -11.35
C VAL A 394 11.17 -10.82 -11.60
N THR A 395 10.69 -9.70 -12.12
CA THR A 395 11.52 -8.50 -12.35
C THR A 395 10.79 -7.24 -11.90
N GLY A 396 11.47 -6.41 -11.11
CA GLY A 396 11.03 -5.05 -10.79
C GLY A 396 12.11 -4.02 -11.12
N ASN A 397 11.66 -2.79 -11.31
CA ASN A 397 12.49 -1.65 -11.72
C ASN A 397 11.90 -0.37 -11.16
N MET A 398 11.90 -0.27 -9.83
CA MET A 398 11.34 0.87 -9.13
C MET A 398 12.10 2.15 -9.46
N SER A 399 11.36 3.24 -9.66
CA SER A 399 11.94 4.56 -9.92
C SER A 399 12.58 5.16 -8.66
N ASP A 400 13.69 5.90 -8.82
CA ASP A 400 14.35 6.63 -7.73
C ASP A 400 13.56 7.83 -7.20
N THR A 401 12.61 8.34 -7.98
CA THR A 401 11.97 9.64 -7.67
C THR A 401 10.47 9.71 -7.95
N LYS A 402 9.83 8.58 -8.29
CA LYS A 402 8.43 8.59 -8.74
C LYS A 402 7.54 7.54 -8.09
N GLY A 403 8.13 6.54 -7.43
CA GLY A 403 7.38 5.69 -6.53
C GLY A 403 6.98 6.51 -5.31
N SER A 404 5.83 6.21 -4.72
CA SER A 404 5.33 6.84 -3.50
C SER A 404 6.18 6.52 -2.27
N SER A 405 7.14 5.61 -2.41
CA SER A 405 8.04 5.16 -1.35
C SER A 405 9.51 5.45 -1.70
N SER A 406 9.78 6.08 -2.85
CA SER A 406 11.13 6.27 -3.40
C SER A 406 12.07 7.03 -2.44
N GLU A 407 11.54 8.05 -1.76
CA GLU A 407 12.28 8.86 -0.79
C GLU A 407 12.58 8.13 0.52
N GLU A 408 11.81 7.08 0.84
CA GLU A 408 12.03 6.24 2.00
C GLU A 408 13.04 5.14 1.65
N ASN A 409 12.74 4.40 0.58
CA ASN A 409 13.55 3.30 0.12
C ASN A 409 13.18 2.91 -1.32
N VAL A 410 14.16 2.78 -2.21
CA VAL A 410 13.96 2.14 -3.51
C VAL A 410 14.17 0.63 -3.34
N HIS A 411 13.20 -0.18 -3.74
CA HIS A 411 13.22 -1.62 -3.52
C HIS A 411 12.48 -2.42 -4.61
N ASN A 412 12.75 -3.72 -4.63
CA ASN A 412 12.08 -4.67 -5.51
C ASN A 412 10.94 -5.43 -4.83
N VAL A 413 11.07 -5.73 -3.53
CA VAL A 413 10.01 -6.36 -2.73
C VAL A 413 9.75 -5.52 -1.49
N MET A 414 8.50 -5.13 -1.30
CA MET A 414 8.04 -4.40 -0.11
C MET A 414 7.19 -5.31 0.78
N ILE A 415 7.50 -5.34 2.08
CA ILE A 415 6.68 -6.02 3.07
C ILE A 415 6.45 -5.07 4.23
N TYR A 416 5.22 -4.61 4.41
CA TYR A 416 4.94 -3.56 5.39
C TYR A 416 3.54 -3.70 6.00
N GLN A 417 3.24 -2.88 6.99
CA GLN A 417 1.89 -2.64 7.47
C GLN A 417 1.60 -1.15 7.32
N SER A 418 0.50 -0.80 6.66
CA SER A 418 -0.01 0.58 6.69
C SER A 418 -0.94 0.78 7.89
N MET A 419 -1.26 2.04 8.18
CA MET A 419 -2.29 2.34 9.17
C MET A 419 -3.69 2.46 8.57
N SER A 420 -3.91 2.31 7.25
CA SER A 420 -5.19 2.57 6.57
C SER A 420 -6.35 1.67 7.00
N GLY A 421 -6.04 0.50 7.57
CA GLY A 421 -7.04 -0.52 7.91
C GLY A 421 -7.50 -1.36 6.73
N ASP A 422 -6.89 -1.23 5.54
CA ASP A 422 -7.20 -2.07 4.38
C ASP A 422 -6.70 -3.51 4.54
N ALA A 423 -5.60 -3.67 5.27
CA ALA A 423 -5.03 -4.95 5.67
C ALA A 423 -4.97 -5.07 7.19
N ASP A 424 -5.40 -6.23 7.69
CA ASP A 424 -5.27 -6.58 9.11
C ASP A 424 -3.81 -6.71 9.54
N VAL A 425 -3.50 -6.21 10.74
CA VAL A 425 -2.21 -6.39 11.40
C VAL A 425 -1.98 -7.86 11.73
N GLY A 426 -0.78 -8.36 11.40
CA GLY A 426 -0.34 -9.69 11.76
C GLY A 426 0.97 -10.06 11.09
N THR A 427 1.25 -11.36 11.02
CA THR A 427 2.48 -11.89 10.43
C THR A 427 2.29 -12.13 8.93
N SER A 428 3.02 -11.38 8.12
CA SER A 428 3.13 -11.64 6.67
C SER A 428 3.91 -12.92 6.40
N THR A 429 3.64 -13.57 5.26
CA THR A 429 4.44 -14.69 4.76
C THR A 429 4.91 -14.41 3.34
N PHE A 430 6.23 -14.45 3.13
CA PHE A 430 6.83 -14.39 1.81
C PHE A 430 7.67 -15.65 1.56
N SER A 431 7.28 -16.44 0.57
CA SER A 431 7.95 -17.69 0.23
C SER A 431 8.25 -17.75 -1.27
N VAL A 432 9.51 -18.07 -1.62
CA VAL A 432 9.94 -18.22 -3.01
C VAL A 432 10.72 -19.51 -3.17
N THR A 433 10.26 -20.38 -4.08
CA THR A 433 10.92 -21.64 -4.43
C THR A 433 11.24 -21.68 -5.91
N GLY A 434 12.52 -21.86 -6.26
CA GLY A 434 12.99 -21.88 -7.64
C GLY A 434 12.85 -20.52 -8.34
N GLY A 435 12.96 -20.54 -9.67
CA GLY A 435 12.77 -19.34 -10.50
C GLY A 435 13.85 -18.27 -10.33
N THR A 436 13.50 -17.04 -10.70
CA THR A 436 14.38 -15.87 -10.64
C THR A 436 13.70 -14.69 -9.95
N LEU A 437 14.47 -13.94 -9.14
CA LEU A 437 14.04 -12.68 -8.55
C LEU A 437 15.08 -11.61 -8.90
N THR A 438 14.70 -10.69 -9.79
CA THR A 438 15.58 -9.67 -10.35
C THR A 438 15.13 -8.29 -9.89
N ALA A 439 16.02 -7.58 -9.19
CA ALA A 439 15.88 -6.16 -8.89
C ALA A 439 16.78 -5.40 -9.87
N LYS A 440 16.18 -4.56 -10.72
CA LYS A 440 16.96 -3.69 -11.61
C LYS A 440 17.47 -2.43 -10.91
N ASN A 441 16.83 -2.06 -9.81
CA ASN A 441 17.13 -0.85 -9.06
C ASN A 441 16.74 -1.02 -7.58
N GLY A 442 17.57 -0.51 -6.66
CA GLY A 442 17.31 -0.51 -5.22
C GLY A 442 17.59 -1.82 -4.48
N ASP A 443 17.10 -1.89 -3.24
CA ASP A 443 17.23 -3.07 -2.39
C ASP A 443 16.38 -4.24 -2.93
N MET A 444 16.85 -5.46 -2.73
CA MET A 444 16.10 -6.65 -3.16
C MET A 444 14.84 -6.86 -2.31
N ILE A 445 14.94 -6.77 -0.98
CA ILE A 445 13.80 -6.92 -0.05
C ILE A 445 13.87 -5.83 1.03
N TYR A 446 12.79 -5.07 1.17
CA TYR A 446 12.59 -4.08 2.21
C TYR A 446 11.42 -4.48 3.12
N VAL A 447 11.68 -4.60 4.41
CA VAL A 447 10.68 -4.95 5.43
C VAL A 447 10.63 -3.85 6.49
N THR A 448 9.44 -3.30 6.73
CA THR A 448 9.22 -2.24 7.73
C THR A 448 7.88 -2.36 8.43
N ASN A 449 7.77 -1.93 9.69
CA ASN A 449 6.51 -1.86 10.45
C ASN A 449 5.68 -3.16 10.50
N THR A 450 6.27 -4.34 10.30
CA THR A 450 5.51 -5.60 10.28
C THR A 450 6.35 -6.78 10.76
N HIS A 451 5.67 -7.88 11.09
CA HIS A 451 6.29 -9.19 11.30
C HIS A 451 6.20 -10.00 10.01
N CYS A 452 7.30 -10.60 9.58
CA CYS A 452 7.40 -11.40 8.36
C CYS A 452 8.10 -12.74 8.60
N VAL A 453 7.49 -13.81 8.08
CA VAL A 453 8.16 -15.10 7.87
C VAL A 453 8.60 -15.18 6.42
N LEU A 454 9.91 -15.15 6.21
CA LEU A 454 10.57 -15.12 4.92
C LEU A 454 11.25 -16.47 4.63
N THR A 455 10.94 -17.10 3.49
CA THR A 455 11.61 -18.34 3.05
C THR A 455 12.08 -18.23 1.60
N LEU A 456 13.35 -18.51 1.35
CA LEU A 456 13.92 -18.59 0.01
C LEU A 456 14.57 -19.96 -0.20
N SER A 457 14.22 -20.64 -1.29
CA SER A 457 14.79 -21.95 -1.63
C SER A 457 15.07 -22.10 -3.13
N GLY A 458 16.32 -22.39 -3.49
CA GLY A 458 16.72 -22.60 -4.89
C GLY A 458 16.46 -21.44 -5.85
N VAL A 459 16.30 -20.22 -5.36
CA VAL A 459 15.98 -19.01 -6.14
C VAL A 459 17.25 -18.41 -6.74
N THR A 460 17.20 -18.03 -8.02
CA THR A 460 18.26 -17.20 -8.60
C THR A 460 17.97 -15.72 -8.33
N ILE A 461 18.68 -15.15 -7.35
CA ILE A 461 18.55 -13.74 -6.99
C ILE A 461 19.54 -12.91 -7.80
N LYS A 462 19.07 -11.83 -8.43
CA LYS A 462 19.89 -10.89 -9.20
C LYS A 462 19.62 -9.47 -8.71
N ASN A 463 20.53 -8.92 -7.90
CA ASN A 463 20.52 -7.49 -7.62
C ASN A 463 21.41 -6.79 -8.64
N GLU A 464 20.82 -6.06 -9.58
CA GLU A 464 21.56 -5.32 -10.61
C GLU A 464 22.00 -3.93 -10.13
N ASP A 465 21.38 -3.44 -9.05
CA ASP A 465 21.89 -2.29 -8.31
C ASP A 465 22.98 -2.75 -7.34
N ALA A 466 24.20 -2.24 -7.56
CA ALA A 466 25.35 -2.60 -6.75
C ALA A 466 25.33 -1.96 -5.36
N ASP A 467 24.58 -0.88 -5.17
CA ASP A 467 24.44 -0.18 -3.89
C ASP A 467 23.26 -0.72 -3.07
N GLY A 468 22.37 -1.48 -3.69
CA GLY A 468 21.20 -2.11 -3.06
C GLY A 468 21.57 -3.26 -2.11
N ALA A 469 20.95 -3.27 -0.94
CA ALA A 469 21.03 -4.37 0.02
C ALA A 469 20.26 -5.60 -0.48
N LEU A 470 20.70 -6.79 -0.06
CA LEU A 470 19.93 -8.02 -0.22
C LEU A 470 18.65 -7.99 0.63
N LEU A 471 18.76 -7.51 1.87
CA LEU A 471 17.64 -7.43 2.80
C LEU A 471 17.83 -6.24 3.73
N ARG A 472 16.83 -5.35 3.79
CA ARG A 472 16.77 -4.24 4.73
C ARG A 472 15.59 -4.42 5.68
N VAL A 473 15.89 -4.54 6.98
CA VAL A 473 14.91 -4.76 8.06
C VAL A 473 14.99 -3.58 9.03
N VAL A 474 14.17 -2.55 8.80
CA VAL A 474 14.31 -1.27 9.50
C VAL A 474 12.95 -0.63 9.78
N GLY A 475 12.89 0.27 10.77
CA GLY A 475 11.79 1.22 10.85
C GLY A 475 11.88 2.29 9.76
N ASN A 476 10.75 2.93 9.48
CA ASN A 476 10.64 3.98 8.46
C ASN A 476 10.42 5.36 9.11
N SER A 477 10.43 6.41 8.29
CA SER A 477 10.22 7.80 8.75
C SER A 477 8.79 8.12 9.23
N ALA A 478 7.84 7.21 9.03
CA ALA A 478 6.39 7.37 9.25
C ALA A 478 5.73 8.46 8.38
N SER A 479 6.45 9.05 7.42
CA SER A 479 5.92 10.06 6.48
C SER A 479 4.75 9.53 5.63
N HIS A 480 4.72 8.22 5.40
CA HIS A 480 3.65 7.52 4.66
C HIS A 480 2.58 6.89 5.56
N GLY A 481 2.59 7.21 6.87
CA GLY A 481 1.64 6.63 7.82
C GLY A 481 1.85 5.13 8.06
N TRP A 482 3.09 4.62 7.95
CA TRP A 482 3.43 3.22 8.23
C TRP A 482 3.97 3.08 9.66
N GLY A 483 3.04 3.21 10.62
CA GLY A 483 3.34 3.14 12.04
C GLY A 483 3.90 4.45 12.62
N THR A 484 4.56 4.35 13.76
CA THR A 484 5.11 5.50 14.49
C THR A 484 6.63 5.53 14.37
N ALA A 485 7.19 6.66 13.92
CA ALA A 485 8.62 6.87 13.78
C ALA A 485 9.38 6.48 15.06
N GLY A 486 10.41 5.65 14.92
CA GLY A 486 11.23 5.16 16.04
C GLY A 486 10.58 4.03 16.86
N SER A 487 9.38 3.58 16.49
CA SER A 487 8.66 2.44 17.11
C SER A 487 7.99 1.51 16.08
N ASN A 488 8.31 1.69 14.80
CA ASN A 488 7.78 0.96 13.64
C ASN A 488 8.81 -0.01 13.05
N GLY A 489 9.66 -0.60 13.91
CA GLY A 489 10.65 -1.58 13.49
C GLY A 489 10.03 -2.85 12.94
N ALA A 490 10.74 -3.51 12.02
CA ALA A 490 10.32 -4.79 11.46
C ALA A 490 10.79 -5.98 12.32
N GLN A 491 10.08 -7.10 12.20
CA GLN A 491 10.46 -8.38 12.80
C GLN A 491 10.52 -9.42 11.68
N VAL A 492 11.67 -10.05 11.45
CA VAL A 492 11.85 -10.98 10.32
C VAL A 492 12.39 -12.31 10.82
N GLU A 493 11.69 -13.38 10.48
CA GLU A 493 12.17 -14.77 10.57
C GLU A 493 12.56 -15.22 9.17
N PHE A 494 13.86 -15.29 8.88
CA PHE A 494 14.38 -15.60 7.56
C PHE A 494 14.99 -17.01 7.51
N THR A 495 14.42 -17.88 6.69
CA THR A 495 14.98 -19.20 6.37
C THR A 495 15.53 -19.22 4.95
N ALA A 496 16.82 -19.49 4.82
CA ALA A 496 17.48 -19.79 3.55
C ALA A 496 17.69 -21.30 3.45
N ASP A 497 16.95 -21.96 2.55
CA ASP A 497 16.88 -23.42 2.45
C ASP A 497 17.44 -23.93 1.12
N GLY A 498 18.65 -24.48 1.13
CA GLY A 498 19.35 -24.85 -0.11
C GLY A 498 19.53 -23.64 -1.04
N GLN A 499 19.74 -22.46 -0.45
CA GLN A 499 19.70 -21.17 -1.11
C GLN A 499 21.11 -20.58 -1.24
N THR A 500 21.40 -19.97 -2.39
CA THR A 500 22.59 -19.14 -2.58
C THR A 500 22.20 -17.67 -2.42
N LEU A 501 22.81 -16.97 -1.47
CA LEU A 501 22.58 -15.57 -1.16
C LEU A 501 23.86 -14.76 -1.41
N THR A 502 23.72 -13.56 -1.97
CA THR A 502 24.81 -12.60 -2.14
C THR A 502 24.28 -11.19 -1.91
N GLY A 503 25.04 -10.37 -1.17
CA GLY A 503 24.69 -8.98 -0.86
C GLY A 503 24.61 -8.72 0.64
N ASP A 504 24.43 -7.46 1.01
CA ASP A 504 24.43 -7.04 2.42
C ASP A 504 23.05 -7.12 3.06
N ILE A 505 23.02 -7.40 4.36
CA ILE A 505 21.82 -7.37 5.19
C ILE A 505 21.96 -6.25 6.22
N VAL A 506 20.99 -5.35 6.24
CA VAL A 506 20.94 -4.20 7.15
C VAL A 506 19.78 -4.36 8.11
N VAL A 507 20.05 -4.26 9.41
CA VAL A 507 19.02 -4.28 10.44
C VAL A 507 19.18 -3.06 11.33
N ASP A 508 18.12 -2.30 11.60
CA ASP A 508 18.26 -1.15 12.50
C ASP A 508 18.07 -1.53 13.97
N THR A 509 18.42 -0.60 14.86
CA THR A 509 18.36 -0.81 16.31
C THR A 509 16.96 -1.11 16.84
N ILE A 510 15.88 -0.77 16.13
CA ILE A 510 14.50 -1.05 16.59
C ILE A 510 13.87 -2.29 15.93
N SER A 511 14.57 -2.93 15.01
CA SER A 511 14.10 -4.08 14.25
C SER A 511 14.81 -5.37 14.68
N THR A 512 14.23 -6.52 14.33
CA THR A 512 14.79 -7.84 14.63
C THR A 512 14.85 -8.73 13.39
N LEU A 513 15.93 -9.50 13.29
CA LEU A 513 16.17 -10.53 12.29
C LEU A 513 16.59 -11.82 13.01
N ASN A 514 15.87 -12.90 12.75
CA ASN A 514 16.23 -14.26 13.10
C ASN A 514 16.49 -15.04 11.82
N MET A 515 17.77 -15.21 11.46
CA MET A 515 18.18 -15.79 10.19
C MET A 515 18.72 -17.21 10.38
N THR A 516 18.24 -18.16 9.59
CA THR A 516 18.71 -19.54 9.56
C THR A 516 19.20 -19.93 8.16
N LEU A 517 20.45 -20.40 8.07
CA LEU A 517 20.99 -21.07 6.89
C LEU A 517 20.88 -22.58 7.10
N GLN A 518 20.10 -23.27 6.26
CA GLN A 518 19.90 -24.72 6.34
C GLN A 518 20.08 -25.43 4.99
N ASN A 519 20.15 -26.76 5.04
CA ASN A 519 20.17 -27.64 3.85
C ASN A 519 21.23 -27.28 2.79
N GLY A 520 22.42 -26.88 3.23
CA GLY A 520 23.53 -26.56 2.34
C GLY A 520 23.50 -25.15 1.74
N SER A 521 22.71 -24.24 2.31
CA SER A 521 22.71 -22.82 1.94
C SER A 521 24.08 -22.16 2.05
N SER A 522 24.34 -21.21 1.15
CA SER A 522 25.55 -20.39 1.16
C SER A 522 25.20 -18.90 1.12
N PHE A 523 25.78 -18.12 2.02
CA PHE A 523 25.64 -16.67 2.06
C PHE A 523 27.00 -16.00 1.86
N THR A 524 27.08 -15.05 0.93
CA THR A 524 28.27 -14.20 0.71
C THR A 524 27.89 -12.74 0.89
N GLY A 525 28.30 -12.11 1.99
CA GLY A 525 27.85 -10.77 2.33
C GLY A 525 28.11 -10.39 3.78
N THR A 526 27.64 -9.20 4.17
CA THR A 526 27.67 -8.74 5.56
C THR A 526 26.29 -8.73 6.21
N ILE A 527 26.26 -8.78 7.55
CA ILE A 527 25.09 -8.46 8.36
C ILE A 527 25.51 -7.39 9.35
N ASN A 528 24.83 -6.25 9.33
CA ASN A 528 25.18 -5.12 10.18
C ASN A 528 23.96 -4.50 10.85
N ILE A 529 24.08 -4.34 12.17
CA ILE A 529 23.17 -3.55 12.99
C ILE A 529 23.54 -2.07 12.83
N VAL A 530 22.57 -1.23 12.47
CA VAL A 530 22.73 0.23 12.31
C VAL A 530 21.79 0.99 13.23
N ASP A 531 22.14 2.21 13.60
CA ASP A 531 21.24 3.05 14.39
C ASP A 531 19.94 3.36 13.61
N ASN A 532 18.79 3.23 14.27
CA ASN A 532 17.54 3.72 13.71
C ASN A 532 17.62 5.24 13.52
N ALA A 533 17.32 5.70 12.30
CA ALA A 533 17.45 7.10 11.92
C ALA A 533 16.55 8.05 12.73
N GLN A 534 15.47 7.54 13.33
CA GLN A 534 14.53 8.30 14.15
C GLN A 534 14.88 8.28 15.64
N GLY A 535 16.01 7.66 16.03
CA GLY A 535 16.47 7.61 17.42
C GLY A 535 15.62 6.72 18.33
N GLY A 536 14.95 5.72 17.75
CA GLY A 536 14.13 4.77 18.49
C GLY A 536 14.90 3.94 19.52
N THR A 537 14.18 3.35 20.47
CA THR A 537 14.80 2.56 21.56
C THR A 537 15.28 1.21 21.05
N ALA A 538 16.57 0.93 21.20
CA ALA A 538 17.16 -0.29 20.71
C ALA A 538 16.54 -1.55 21.35
N VAL A 539 16.22 -2.54 20.53
CA VAL A 539 15.88 -3.90 20.98
C VAL A 539 17.16 -4.71 21.24
N SER A 540 17.05 -5.82 21.98
CA SER A 540 18.23 -6.60 22.39
C SER A 540 18.64 -7.69 21.40
N ASN A 541 17.78 -8.01 20.43
CA ASN A 541 17.92 -9.15 19.51
C ASN A 541 17.81 -8.74 18.03
N ASN A 542 18.51 -7.67 17.66
CA ASN A 542 18.48 -7.14 16.29
C ASN A 542 18.87 -8.15 15.23
N ALA A 543 19.93 -8.93 15.43
CA ALA A 543 20.37 -9.92 14.43
C ALA A 543 20.85 -11.20 15.11
N VAL A 544 20.00 -12.22 15.12
CA VAL A 544 20.29 -13.57 15.60
C VAL A 544 20.52 -14.48 14.39
N VAL A 545 21.69 -15.11 14.32
CA VAL A 545 22.08 -15.91 13.15
C VAL A 545 22.33 -17.36 13.56
N THR A 546 21.71 -18.29 12.84
CA THR A 546 21.94 -19.73 12.94
C THR A 546 22.49 -20.26 11.63
N ILE A 547 23.64 -20.94 11.68
CA ILE A 547 24.27 -21.58 10.54
C ILE A 547 24.30 -23.08 10.82
N GLU A 548 23.50 -23.84 10.09
CA GLU A 548 23.45 -25.28 10.26
C GLU A 548 24.64 -25.99 9.58
N SER A 549 24.79 -27.27 9.90
CA SER A 549 25.85 -28.11 9.31
C SER A 549 25.73 -28.18 7.80
N GLY A 550 26.86 -28.09 7.10
CA GLY A 550 26.92 -28.06 5.64
C GLY A 550 26.65 -26.69 5.00
N CYS A 551 26.17 -25.70 5.77
CA CYS A 551 25.99 -24.34 5.28
C CYS A 551 27.28 -23.51 5.39
N THR A 552 27.39 -22.46 4.57
CA THR A 552 28.56 -21.56 4.53
C THR A 552 28.17 -20.10 4.60
N TRP A 553 28.87 -19.32 5.41
CA TRP A 553 28.86 -17.85 5.35
C TRP A 553 30.25 -17.32 5.00
N THR A 554 30.37 -16.58 3.90
CA THR A 554 31.60 -15.91 3.47
C THR A 554 31.48 -14.41 3.65
N LEU A 555 32.38 -13.82 4.44
CA LEU A 555 32.34 -12.38 4.73
C LEU A 555 32.95 -11.57 3.60
N THR A 556 32.29 -10.47 3.27
CA THR A 556 32.77 -9.42 2.34
C THR A 556 33.19 -8.15 3.08
N GLY A 557 32.97 -8.09 4.39
CA GLY A 557 33.24 -6.97 5.27
C GLY A 557 33.06 -7.35 6.74
N ASP A 558 33.39 -6.43 7.64
CA ASP A 558 33.10 -6.60 9.06
C ASP A 558 31.58 -6.66 9.30
N CYS A 559 31.18 -7.50 10.25
CA CYS A 559 29.78 -7.72 10.60
C CYS A 559 29.54 -7.38 12.07
N THR A 560 28.34 -6.87 12.36
CA THR A 560 27.85 -6.63 13.72
C THR A 560 26.49 -7.30 13.87
N ILE A 561 26.43 -8.32 14.72
CA ILE A 561 25.20 -9.09 14.99
C ILE A 561 24.98 -9.24 16.50
N THR A 562 23.79 -9.64 16.91
CA THR A 562 23.49 -9.89 18.32
C THR A 562 24.15 -11.18 18.79
N SER A 563 23.86 -12.29 18.12
CA SER A 563 24.31 -13.62 18.52
C SER A 563 24.44 -14.58 17.34
N LEU A 564 25.25 -15.61 17.53
CA LEU A 564 25.57 -16.59 16.51
C LEU A 564 25.54 -18.00 17.08
N THR A 565 24.75 -18.88 16.46
CA THR A 565 24.83 -20.33 16.62
C THR A 565 25.39 -20.94 15.36
N ASN A 566 26.63 -21.44 15.40
CA ASN A 566 27.31 -21.97 14.21
C ASN A 566 27.64 -23.47 14.33
N SER A 567 27.10 -24.26 13.41
CA SER A 567 27.47 -25.66 13.13
C SER A 567 28.00 -25.87 11.71
N GLY A 568 28.06 -24.80 10.91
CA GLY A 568 28.57 -24.78 9.54
C GLY A 568 29.96 -24.15 9.42
N THR A 569 30.26 -23.61 8.24
CA THR A 569 31.55 -22.98 7.92
C THR A 569 31.41 -21.47 7.80
N ILE A 570 32.31 -20.73 8.46
CA ILE A 570 32.44 -19.28 8.26
C ILE A 570 33.80 -19.00 7.63
N ASN A 571 33.79 -18.34 6.47
CA ASN A 571 34.98 -17.85 5.80
C ASN A 571 35.13 -16.36 6.11
N PHE A 572 35.93 -16.05 7.14
CA PHE A 572 36.12 -14.67 7.61
C PHE A 572 36.78 -13.75 6.58
N ASN A 573 37.58 -14.28 5.66
CA ASN A 573 38.20 -13.51 4.56
C ASN A 573 38.98 -12.26 5.02
N GLY A 574 39.56 -12.30 6.23
CA GLY A 574 40.28 -11.18 6.84
C GLY A 574 39.41 -10.19 7.62
N TYR A 575 38.10 -10.39 7.65
CA TYR A 575 37.12 -9.59 8.41
C TYR A 575 36.75 -10.25 9.73
N THR A 576 35.89 -9.57 10.49
CA THR A 576 35.46 -9.98 11.82
C THR A 576 33.95 -9.97 11.98
N ILE A 577 33.46 -10.74 12.95
CA ILE A 577 32.08 -10.63 13.44
C ILE A 577 32.14 -10.14 14.87
N THR A 578 31.51 -8.98 15.14
CA THR A 578 31.35 -8.44 16.49
C THR A 578 29.96 -8.80 17.02
N LEU A 579 29.91 -9.41 18.20
CA LEU A 579 28.67 -9.77 18.89
C LEU A 579 28.23 -8.65 19.87
N ALA A 580 26.97 -8.68 20.30
CA ALA A 580 26.42 -7.68 21.22
C ALA A 580 27.13 -7.62 22.59
N ASP A 581 27.78 -8.70 23.02
CA ASP A 581 28.57 -8.74 24.25
C ASP A 581 30.03 -8.23 24.07
N GLY A 582 30.38 -7.76 22.86
CA GLY A 582 31.70 -7.28 22.50
C GLY A 582 32.69 -8.38 22.08
N THR A 583 32.26 -9.64 22.02
CA THR A 583 33.08 -10.74 21.49
C THR A 583 33.35 -10.51 20.01
N VAL A 584 34.62 -10.70 19.60
CA VAL A 584 35.05 -10.57 18.21
C VAL A 584 35.52 -11.95 17.69
N LEU A 585 34.88 -12.44 16.63
CA LEU A 585 35.21 -13.70 15.96
C LEU A 585 36.08 -13.43 14.71
N ARG A 586 37.04 -14.32 14.42
CA ARG A 586 38.06 -14.16 13.38
C ARG A 586 38.48 -15.48 12.75
#